data_AF-A0A6G0M6Y9-F1
#
_entry.id   AF-A0A6G0M6Y9-F1
#
_cell.length_a   1.000
_cell.length_b   1.000
_cell.length_c   1.000
_cell.angle_alpha   90.00
_cell.angle_beta   90.00
_cell.angle_gamma   90.00
#
_symmetry.space_group_name_H-M   'P 1'
#
loop_
_entity.id
_entity.type
_entity.pdbx_description
1 polymer ?
#
loop_
_entity_poly.entity_id
_entity_poly.type
_entity_poly.pdbx_seq_one_letter_code
_entity_poly.pdbx_strand_id
1 'polypeptide(L)'
;MAKPLEYTADGIPKNWDGRDWQTYKWAMKTVFQEKKLTEIVEGSIVKSGLSTAEKKEEFDGKQTHIMRMVGTSVPPDTLHQIRDKTTGTEMWGALCELYEGKANKTMLIST
;
A
#
# COMPACT_ATOMS: atom_id res chain seq x y z
N MET A 1 -1.75 -24.74 9.90
CA MET A 1 -1.73 -23.39 10.51
C MET A 1 -1.14 -22.43 9.48
N ALA A 2 -1.70 -21.23 9.31
CA ALA A 2 -1.06 -20.21 8.47
C ALA A 2 0.25 -19.75 9.16
N LYS A 3 1.29 -19.47 8.38
CA LYS A 3 2.52 -18.92 8.93
C LYS A 3 2.25 -17.47 9.39
N PRO A 4 2.79 -17.04 10.54
CA PRO A 4 2.72 -15.63 10.94
C PRO A 4 3.34 -14.72 9.88
N LEU A 5 2.82 -13.50 9.77
CA LEU A 5 3.40 -12.47 8.92
C LEU A 5 4.80 -12.10 9.42
N GLU A 6 5.78 -12.08 8.52
CA GLU A 6 7.15 -11.67 8.81
C GLU A 6 7.32 -10.18 8.51
N TYR A 7 8.32 -9.54 9.13
CA TYR A 7 8.57 -8.11 8.97
C TYR A 7 10.06 -7.82 8.70
N THR A 8 10.35 -6.77 7.93
CA THR A 8 11.69 -6.13 7.89
C THR A 8 12.03 -5.51 9.25
N ALA A 9 13.29 -5.10 9.41
CA ALA A 9 13.69 -4.22 10.53
C ALA A 9 12.89 -2.90 10.57
N ASP A 10 12.43 -2.42 9.41
CA ASP A 10 11.59 -1.21 9.27
C ASP A 10 10.09 -1.49 9.44
N GLY A 11 9.68 -2.66 9.95
CA GLY A 11 8.28 -3.01 10.15
C GLY A 11 7.46 -3.30 8.88
N ILE A 12 8.07 -3.23 7.69
CA ILE A 12 7.42 -3.57 6.42
C ILE A 12 7.16 -5.09 6.36
N PRO A 13 5.93 -5.53 6.05
CA PRO A 13 5.61 -6.93 5.83
C PRO A 13 6.52 -7.59 4.78
N LYS A 14 6.94 -8.82 5.05
CA LYS A 14 7.68 -9.69 4.13
C LYS A 14 6.93 -10.98 3.90
N ASN A 15 7.11 -11.55 2.72
CA ASN A 15 6.61 -12.88 2.37
C ASN A 15 5.10 -13.03 2.62
N TRP A 16 4.34 -11.94 2.56
CA TRP A 16 2.90 -11.97 2.73
C TRP A 16 2.28 -12.82 1.63
N ASP A 17 1.44 -13.77 2.00
CA ASP A 17 0.84 -14.72 1.06
C ASP A 17 -0.58 -14.34 0.63
N GLY A 18 -1.01 -13.13 0.96
CA GLY A 18 -2.36 -12.63 0.68
C GLY A 18 -3.40 -12.99 1.74
N ARG A 19 -3.06 -13.79 2.76
CA ARG A 19 -3.98 -14.12 3.86
C ARG A 19 -3.95 -13.07 4.95
N ASP A 20 -5.08 -12.86 5.61
CA ASP A 20 -5.25 -11.84 6.65
C ASP A 20 -4.86 -10.42 6.20
N TRP A 21 -5.65 -9.93 5.24
CA TRP A 21 -5.54 -8.56 4.71
C TRP A 21 -5.55 -7.50 5.82
N GLN A 22 -6.34 -7.68 6.88
CA GLN A 22 -6.48 -6.67 7.93
C GLN A 22 -5.17 -6.47 8.69
N THR A 23 -4.48 -7.55 9.04
CA THR A 23 -3.15 -7.49 9.69
C THR A 23 -2.11 -6.86 8.76
N TYR A 24 -2.06 -7.26 7.49
CA TYR A 24 -1.15 -6.65 6.51
C TYR A 24 -1.41 -5.14 6.34
N LYS A 25 -2.69 -4.77 6.16
CA LYS A 25 -3.09 -3.37 5.97
C LYS A 25 -2.72 -2.53 7.18
N TRP A 26 -2.99 -3.03 8.38
CA TRP A 26 -2.62 -2.36 9.62
C TRP A 26 -1.10 -2.12 9.70
N ALA A 27 -0.28 -3.14 9.44
CA ALA A 27 1.17 -3.00 9.48
C ALA A 27 1.69 -1.96 8.48
N MET A 28 1.20 -1.98 7.24
CA MET A 28 1.56 -0.98 6.24
C MET A 28 1.13 0.43 6.63
N LYS A 29 -0.07 0.61 7.19
CA LYS A 29 -0.53 1.93 7.66
C LYS A 29 0.35 2.47 8.79
N THR A 30 0.80 1.62 9.70
CA THR A 30 1.76 2.00 10.76
C THR A 30 3.08 2.47 10.17
N VAL A 31 3.64 1.74 9.20
CA VAL A 31 4.87 2.16 8.50
C VAL A 31 4.69 3.50 7.78
N PHE A 32 3.55 3.71 7.11
CA PHE A 32 3.26 4.99 6.47
C PHE A 32 3.18 6.14 7.47
N GLN A 33 2.58 5.90 8.64
CA GLN A 33 2.50 6.90 9.70
C GLN A 33 3.90 7.25 10.24
N GLU A 34 4.74 6.26 10.55
CA GLU A 34 6.11 6.47 11.02
C GLU A 34 6.95 7.26 10.01
N LYS A 35 6.76 6.99 8.72
CA LYS A 35 7.48 7.66 7.63
C LYS A 35 6.83 8.95 7.15
N LYS A 36 5.74 9.41 7.79
CA LYS A 36 4.98 10.63 7.41
C LYS A 36 4.46 10.60 5.98
N LEU A 37 3.94 9.46 5.55
CA LEU A 37 3.41 9.20 4.20
C LEU A 37 1.89 9.09 4.19
N THR A 38 1.23 9.08 5.34
CA THR A 38 -0.23 8.90 5.49
C THR A 38 -1.04 9.84 4.59
N GLU A 39 -0.75 11.14 4.62
CA GLU A 39 -1.49 12.13 3.82
C GLU A 39 -1.31 11.94 2.31
N ILE A 40 -0.23 11.28 1.89
CA ILE A 40 0.02 10.98 0.47
C ILE A 40 -0.73 9.72 0.07
N VAL A 41 -0.64 8.64 0.85
CA VAL A 41 -1.34 7.38 0.54
C VAL A 41 -2.86 7.51 0.63
N GLU A 42 -3.37 8.45 1.44
CA GLU A 42 -4.80 8.77 1.52
C GLU A 42 -5.24 9.78 0.45
N GLY A 43 -4.30 10.36 -0.32
CA GLY A 43 -4.59 11.34 -1.35
C GLY A 43 -4.96 12.73 -0.84
N SER A 44 -4.81 12.99 0.47
CA SER A 44 -5.04 14.29 1.10
C SER A 44 -4.10 15.38 0.57
N ILE A 45 -2.87 15.00 0.22
CA ILE A 45 -1.93 15.88 -0.50
C ILE A 45 -1.84 15.43 -1.95
N VAL A 46 -2.07 16.37 -2.87
CA VAL A 46 -1.90 16.19 -4.31
C VAL A 46 -0.85 17.14 -4.87
N LYS A 47 -0.09 16.68 -5.88
CA LYS A 47 1.02 17.43 -6.47
C LYS A 47 0.64 18.83 -6.97
N SER A 48 -0.57 18.99 -7.50
CA SER A 48 -1.10 20.27 -8.00
C SER A 48 -1.29 21.31 -6.90
N GLY A 49 -1.49 20.89 -5.65
CA GLY A 49 -1.63 21.78 -4.48
C GLY A 49 -0.30 22.31 -3.93
N LEU A 50 0.84 21.85 -4.46
CA LEU A 50 2.16 22.23 -3.98
C LEU A 50 2.68 23.49 -4.69
N SER A 51 3.16 24.45 -3.91
CA SER A 51 3.53 25.79 -4.39
C SER A 51 4.93 25.89 -5.00
N THR A 52 5.85 24.99 -4.67
CA THR A 52 7.26 25.07 -5.11
C THR A 52 7.67 23.81 -5.87
N ALA A 53 8.70 23.96 -6.73
CA ALA A 53 9.28 22.83 -7.46
C ALA A 53 9.90 21.79 -6.51
N GLU A 54 10.62 22.25 -5.49
CA GLU A 54 11.22 21.41 -4.45
C GLU A 54 10.18 20.51 -3.76
N LYS A 55 9.03 21.08 -3.37
CA LYS A 55 7.95 20.28 -2.75
C LYS A 55 7.37 19.25 -3.71
N LYS A 56 7.27 19.59 -5.01
CA LYS A 56 6.78 18.65 -6.04
C LYS A 56 7.75 17.50 -6.25
N GLU A 57 9.05 17.76 -6.24
CA GLU A 57 10.09 16.74 -6.32
C GLU A 57 10.11 15.84 -5.08
N GLU A 58 10.01 16.42 -3.87
CA GLU A 58 9.87 15.66 -2.62
C GLU A 58 8.64 14.75 -2.66
N PHE A 59 7.51 15.27 -3.17
CA PHE A 59 6.29 14.49 -3.35
C PHE A 59 6.50 13.31 -4.31
N ASP A 60 7.14 13.52 -5.46
CA ASP A 60 7.45 12.44 -6.42
C ASP A 60 8.37 11.38 -5.79
N GLY A 61 9.34 11.81 -4.99
CA GLY A 61 10.21 10.92 -4.21
C GLY A 61 9.41 10.05 -3.22
N LYS A 62 8.45 10.65 -2.50
CA LYS A 62 7.56 9.93 -1.58
C LYS A 62 6.62 8.96 -2.31
N GLN A 63 6.08 9.34 -3.47
CA GLN A 63 5.29 8.45 -4.33
C GLN A 63 6.10 7.21 -4.72
N THR A 64 7.33 7.40 -5.19
CA THR A 64 8.25 6.31 -5.56
C THR A 64 8.57 5.42 -4.36
N HIS A 65 8.79 6.02 -3.18
CA HIS A 65 9.06 5.28 -1.96
C HIS A 65 7.89 4.39 -1.55
N ILE A 66 6.65 4.88 -1.64
CA ILE A 66 5.44 4.10 -1.40
C ILE A 66 5.34 2.93 -2.38
N MET A 67 5.53 3.17 -3.69
CA MET A 67 5.49 2.11 -4.71
C MET A 67 6.49 1.00 -4.39
N ARG A 68 7.71 1.36 -3.99
CA ARG A 68 8.73 0.38 -3.61
C ARG A 68 8.33 -0.43 -2.38
N MET A 69 7.82 0.22 -1.33
CA MET A 69 7.39 -0.49 -0.11
C MET A 69 6.26 -1.46 -0.43
N VAL A 70 5.20 -0.98 -1.09
CA VAL A 70 4.04 -1.81 -1.47
C VAL A 70 4.45 -2.94 -2.41
N GLY A 71 5.26 -2.65 -3.43
CA GLY A 71 5.62 -3.64 -4.43
C GLY A 71 6.54 -4.74 -3.90
N THR A 72 7.35 -4.44 -2.89
CA THR A 72 8.27 -5.43 -2.28
C THR A 72 7.65 -6.21 -1.11
N SER A 73 6.51 -5.75 -0.58
CA SER A 73 5.81 -6.40 0.53
C SER A 73 4.72 -7.39 0.09
N VAL A 74 4.37 -7.40 -1.20
CA VAL A 74 3.31 -8.27 -1.76
C VAL A 74 3.89 -9.41 -2.61
N PRO A 75 3.15 -10.52 -2.78
CA PRO A 75 3.61 -11.61 -3.64
C PRO A 75 3.56 -11.21 -5.13
N PRO A 76 4.35 -11.86 -6.02
CA PRO A 76 4.45 -11.50 -7.44
C PRO A 76 3.11 -11.41 -8.18
N ASP A 77 2.18 -12.32 -7.89
CA ASP A 77 0.85 -12.33 -8.51
C ASP A 77 0.01 -11.10 -8.12
N THR A 78 0.17 -10.61 -6.88
CA THR A 78 -0.46 -9.37 -6.45
C THR A 78 0.23 -8.18 -7.07
N LEU A 79 1.58 -8.16 -7.09
CA LEU A 79 2.34 -7.10 -7.76
C LEU A 79 1.94 -6.95 -9.22
N HIS A 80 1.78 -8.04 -9.97
CA HIS A 80 1.35 -8.00 -11.37
C HIS A 80 0.00 -7.32 -11.59
N GLN A 81 -0.89 -7.36 -10.61
CA GLN A 81 -2.22 -6.73 -10.69
C GLN A 81 -2.21 -5.23 -10.39
N ILE A 82 -1.20 -4.72 -9.68
CA ILE A 82 -1.14 -3.32 -9.23
C ILE A 82 0.06 -2.53 -9.81
N ARG A 83 0.97 -3.19 -10.54
CA ARG A 83 2.20 -2.56 -11.07
C ARG A 83 1.97 -1.58 -12.21
N ASP A 84 0.78 -1.55 -12.79
CA ASP A 84 0.40 -0.63 -13.87
C ASP A 84 0.15 0.80 -13.35
N LYS A 85 0.05 0.97 -12.03
CA LYS A 85 -0.17 2.27 -11.39
C LYS A 85 1.08 3.14 -11.45
N THR A 86 0.86 4.44 -11.66
CA THR A 86 1.94 5.40 -11.92
C THR A 86 2.41 6.11 -10.66
N THR A 87 1.64 6.02 -9.59
CA THR A 87 1.93 6.64 -8.29
C THR A 87 1.77 5.64 -7.15
N GLY A 88 2.45 5.90 -6.04
CA GLY A 88 2.31 5.12 -4.82
C GLY A 88 0.92 5.19 -4.21
N THR A 89 0.26 6.34 -4.29
CA THR A 89 -1.14 6.52 -3.88
C THR A 89 -2.06 5.60 -4.68
N GLU A 90 -1.97 5.61 -6.00
CA GLU A 90 -2.77 4.72 -6.87
C GLU A 90 -2.45 3.24 -6.62
N MET A 91 -1.17 2.88 -6.47
CA MET A 91 -0.75 1.50 -6.23
C MET A 91 -1.28 0.97 -4.89
N TRP A 92 -1.22 1.79 -3.84
CA TRP A 92 -1.80 1.46 -2.53
C TRP A 92 -3.33 1.35 -2.59
N GLY A 93 -4.00 2.29 -3.27
CA GLY A 93 -5.44 2.28 -3.48
C GLY A 93 -5.91 1.01 -4.22
N ALA A 94 -5.26 0.66 -5.32
CA ALA A 94 -5.55 -0.55 -6.09
C ALA A 94 -5.36 -1.83 -5.26
N LEU A 95 -4.34 -1.86 -4.40
CA LEU A 95 -4.14 -2.99 -3.48
C LEU A 95 -5.28 -3.08 -2.45
N CYS A 96 -5.72 -1.95 -1.89
CA CYS A 96 -6.87 -1.91 -0.98
C CYS A 96 -8.14 -2.42 -1.66
N GLU A 97 -8.46 -1.91 -2.86
CA GLU A 97 -9.61 -2.34 -3.64
C GLU A 97 -9.57 -3.84 -3.95
N LEU A 98 -8.41 -4.38 -4.30
CA LEU A 98 -8.23 -5.79 -4.61
C LEU A 98 -8.63 -6.70 -3.45
N TYR A 99 -8.28 -6.35 -2.21
CA TYR A 99 -8.52 -7.20 -1.05
C TYR A 99 -9.82 -6.86 -0.30
N GLU A 100 -10.27 -5.61 -0.33
CA GLU A 100 -11.57 -5.20 0.22
C GLU A 100 -12.72 -5.64 -0.69
N GLY A 101 -12.54 -5.55 -2.01
CA GLY A 101 -13.50 -6.09 -2.97
C GLY A 101 -13.66 -7.61 -2.86
N LYS A 102 -12.58 -8.34 -2.53
CA LYS A 102 -12.64 -9.78 -2.24
C LYS A 102 -13.40 -10.08 -0.95
N ALA A 103 -13.15 -9.31 0.11
CA ALA A 103 -13.87 -9.47 1.38
C ALA A 103 -15.38 -9.28 1.20
N ASN A 104 -15.80 -8.29 0.41
CA ASN A 104 -17.21 -8.01 0.14
C ASN A 104 -17.89 -9.12 -0.68
N LYS A 105 -17.20 -9.70 -1.68
CA LYS A 105 -17.74 -10.83 -2.47
C LYS A 105 -17.93 -12.09 -1.63
N THR A 106 -17.00 -12.40 -0.74
CA THR A 106 -17.11 -13.57 0.14
C THR A 106 -18.31 -13.45 1.09
N MET A 107 -18.60 -12.26 1.61
CA MET A 107 -19.77 -12.04 2.48
C MET A 107 -21.12 -12.17 1.75
N LEU A 108 -21.20 -11.73 0.49
CA LEU A 108 -22.43 -11.81 -0.31
C LEU A 108 -22.80 -13.25 -0.72
N ILE A 109 -21.85 -14.17 -0.79
CA ILE A 109 -22.10 -15.57 -1.15
C ILE A 109 -22.51 -16.40 0.09
N SER A 110 -22.28 -15.88 1.29
CA SER A 110 -22.62 -16.53 2.57
C SER A 110 -23.98 -16.13 3.18
N THR A 111 -24.79 -15.36 2.44
CA THR A 111 -26.18 -14.96 2.78
C THR A 111 -27.16 -15.61 1.84
#